data_AF-A0A0F0H068-F1
#
_entry.id   AF-A0A0F0H068-F1
#
_cell.length_a   1.000
_cell.length_b   1.000
_cell.length_c   1.000
_cell.angle_alpha   90.00
_cell.angle_beta   90.00
_cell.angle_gamma   90.00
#
_symmetry.space_group_name_H-M   'P 1'
#
loop_
_entity.id
_entity.type
_entity.pdbx_description
1 polymer ?
#
loop_
_entity_poly.entity_id
_entity_poly.type
_entity_poly.pdbx_seq_one_letter_code
_entity_poly.pdbx_strand_id
1 'polypeptide(L)'
;MSATESRPRPLRTIASIVGGLTALVSGLVGSGLLSTDQGSAITGVINAVVVLLGTLGFVLSAERKVTPLSDPRDSAGRALVPSEREGDTW
;
A
#
# COMPACT_ATOMS: atom_id res chain seq x y z
N MET A 1 26.33 -15.70 17.95
CA MET A 1 24.86 -15.54 17.85
C MET A 1 24.56 -14.66 16.65
N SER A 2 24.01 -15.24 15.57
CA SER A 2 23.75 -14.49 14.34
C SER A 2 22.67 -13.45 14.61
N ALA A 3 23.01 -12.19 14.36
CA ALA A 3 22.02 -11.13 14.21
C ALA A 3 21.11 -11.54 13.04
N THR A 4 19.99 -12.19 13.35
CA THR A 4 18.92 -12.38 12.39
C THR A 4 18.32 -11.00 12.19
N GLU A 5 18.94 -10.29 11.27
CA GLU A 5 18.48 -9.09 10.59
C GLU A 5 16.95 -9.03 10.65
N SER A 6 16.46 -8.08 11.46
CA SER A 6 15.03 -7.79 11.62
C SER A 6 14.50 -7.22 10.31
N ARG A 7 14.36 -8.08 9.29
CA ARG A 7 13.78 -7.68 8.01
C ARG A 7 12.38 -7.16 8.27
N PRO A 8 12.08 -5.91 7.89
CA PRO A 8 10.74 -5.37 8.01
C PRO A 8 9.75 -6.34 7.35
N ARG A 9 8.74 -6.79 8.09
CA ARG A 9 7.64 -7.62 7.56
C ARG A 9 6.36 -6.79 7.49
N PRO A 10 6.30 -5.77 6.61
CA PRO A 10 5.21 -4.79 6.60
C PRO A 10 3.84 -5.45 6.39
N LEU A 11 3.76 -6.48 5.54
CA LEU A 11 2.52 -7.23 5.32
C LEU A 11 2.02 -7.94 6.59
N ARG A 12 2.92 -8.45 7.42
CA ARG A 12 2.55 -9.11 8.69
C ARG A 12 2.03 -8.11 9.70
N THR A 13 2.65 -6.93 9.78
CA THR A 13 2.20 -5.84 10.63
C THR A 13 0.82 -5.35 10.21
N ILE A 14 0.60 -5.08 8.92
CA ILE A 14 -0.71 -4.65 8.39
C ILE A 14 -1.77 -5.73 8.66
N ALA A 15 -1.46 -7.00 8.38
CA ALA A 15 -2.39 -8.10 8.64
C ALA A 15 -2.76 -8.22 10.13
N SER A 16 -1.81 -8.01 11.04
CA SER A 16 -2.10 -8.03 12.49
C SER A 16 -3.00 -6.88 12.93
N ILE A 17 -2.84 -5.68 12.36
CA ILE A 17 -3.67 -4.52 12.67
C ILE A 17 -5.10 -4.74 12.16
N VAL A 18 -5.24 -5.15 10.89
CA VAL A 18 -6.55 -5.42 10.29
C VAL A 18 -7.26 -6.55 11.02
N GLY A 19 -6.57 -7.67 11.24
CA GLY A 19 -7.13 -8.81 11.98
C GLY A 19 -7.53 -8.46 13.41
N GLY A 20 -6.73 -7.63 14.10
CA GLY A 20 -7.05 -7.14 15.44
C GLY A 20 -8.29 -6.24 15.48
N LEU A 21 -8.41 -5.31 14.52
CA LEU A 21 -9.59 -4.45 14.39
C LEU A 21 -10.85 -5.27 14.07
N THR A 22 -10.76 -6.22 13.14
CA THR A 22 -11.88 -7.12 12.82
C THR A 22 -12.30 -7.94 14.05
N ALA A 23 -11.33 -8.54 14.76
CA ALA A 23 -11.61 -9.32 15.96
C ALA A 23 -12.26 -8.48 17.06
N LEU A 24 -11.83 -7.23 17.24
CA LEU A 24 -12.43 -6.28 18.17
C LEU A 24 -13.90 -6.02 17.81
N VAL A 25 -14.19 -5.70 16.54
CA VAL A 25 -15.56 -5.46 16.06
C VAL A 25 -16.44 -6.69 16.26
N SER A 26 -15.94 -7.88 15.90
CA SER A 26 -16.66 -9.13 16.13
C SER A 26 -16.93 -9.39 17.62
N GLY A 27 -15.97 -9.09 18.49
CA GLY A 27 -16.14 -9.16 19.94
C GLY A 27 -17.21 -8.20 20.47
N LEU A 28 -17.24 -6.96 19.98
CA LEU A 28 -18.27 -5.98 20.37
C LEU A 28 -19.67 -6.42 19.92
N VAL A 29 -19.83 -6.96 18.71
CA VAL A 29 -21.11 -7.53 18.24
C VAL A 29 -21.50 -8.72 19.12
N GLY A 30 -20.56 -9.63 19.42
CA GLY A 30 -20.81 -10.79 20.28
C GLY A 30 -21.19 -10.42 21.73
N SER A 31 -20.74 -9.28 22.22
CA SER A 31 -21.09 -8.73 23.54
C SER A 31 -22.43 -7.99 23.59
N GLY A 32 -23.09 -7.77 22.44
CA GLY A 32 -24.33 -7.01 22.33
C GLY A 32 -24.16 -5.49 22.42
N LEU A 33 -22.93 -4.98 22.51
CA LEU A 33 -22.63 -3.54 22.51
C LEU A 33 -22.81 -2.88 21.13
N LEU A 34 -22.72 -3.67 20.07
CA LEU A 34 -23.00 -3.25 18.69
C LEU A 34 -24.02 -4.20 18.06
N SER A 35 -24.87 -3.66 17.18
CA SER A 35 -25.72 -4.51 16.35
C SER A 35 -24.90 -5.21 15.25
N THR A 36 -25.41 -6.33 14.74
CA THR A 36 -24.78 -7.07 13.63
C THR A 36 -24.61 -6.21 12.38
N ASP A 37 -25.59 -5.35 12.09
CA ASP A 37 -25.54 -4.42 10.95
C ASP A 37 -24.44 -3.37 11.12
N GLN A 38 -24.28 -2.84 12.34
CA GLN A 38 -23.20 -1.89 12.65
C GLN A 38 -21.82 -2.55 12.54
N GLY A 39 -21.65 -3.77 13.07
CA GLY A 39 -20.39 -4.50 12.95
C GLY A 39 -20.02 -4.83 11.50
N SER A 40 -21.01 -5.17 10.69
CA SER A 40 -20.84 -5.43 9.25
C SER A 40 -20.45 -4.17 8.50
N ALA A 41 -21.09 -3.03 8.80
CA ALA A 41 -20.75 -1.74 8.21
C ALA A 41 -19.31 -1.32 8.56
N ILE A 42 -18.90 -1.40 9.83
CA ILE A 42 -17.54 -1.05 10.27
C ILE A 42 -16.49 -1.93 9.59
N THR A 43 -16.73 -3.24 9.55
CA THR A 43 -15.82 -4.19 8.87
C THR A 43 -15.74 -3.89 7.37
N GLY A 44 -16.86 -3.54 6.75
CA GLY A 44 -16.92 -3.09 5.35
C GLY A 44 -16.07 -1.84 5.10
N VAL A 45 -16.15 -0.84 5.99
CA VAL A 45 -15.34 0.39 5.90
C VAL A 45 -13.85 0.08 6.06
N ILE A 46 -13.47 -0.76 7.02
CA ILE A 46 -12.07 -1.18 7.21
C ILE A 46 -11.54 -1.83 5.92
N ASN A 47 -12.30 -2.77 5.36
CA ASN A 47 -11.92 -3.43 4.11
C ASN A 47 -11.83 -2.46 2.93
N ALA A 48 -12.77 -1.53 2.80
CA ALA A 48 -12.76 -0.53 1.73
C ALA A 48 -11.48 0.34 1.79
N VAL A 49 -11.08 0.77 2.99
CA VAL A 49 -9.84 1.54 3.18
C VAL A 49 -8.61 0.70 2.84
N VAL A 50 -8.54 -0.54 3.29
CA VAL A 50 -7.42 -1.44 2.99
C VAL A 50 -7.29 -1.69 1.48
N VAL A 51 -8.42 -1.94 0.81
CA VAL A 51 -8.45 -2.12 -0.65
C VAL A 51 -8.00 -0.84 -1.36
N LEU A 52 -8.50 0.33 -0.96
CA LEU A 52 -8.09 1.61 -1.55
C LEU A 52 -6.59 1.87 -1.41
N LEU A 53 -6.03 1.64 -0.22
CA LEU A 53 -4.59 1.81 0.02
C LEU A 53 -3.77 0.77 -0.74
N GLY A 54 -4.26 -0.47 -0.83
CA GLY A 54 -3.62 -1.54 -1.58
C GLY A 54 -3.60 -1.27 -3.08
N THR A 55 -4.70 -0.80 -3.66
CA THR A 55 -4.78 -0.46 -5.09
C THR A 55 -3.94 0.77 -5.41
N LEU A 56 -3.99 1.83 -4.60
CA LEU A 56 -3.16 3.02 -4.78
C LEU A 56 -1.67 2.68 -4.71
N GLY A 57 -1.25 1.92 -3.69
CA GLY A 57 0.13 1.47 -3.56
C GLY A 57 0.58 0.57 -4.72
N PHE A 58 -0.31 -0.29 -5.20
CA PHE A 58 -0.04 -1.13 -6.38
C PHE A 58 0.17 -0.28 -7.64
N VAL A 59 -0.71 0.69 -7.91
CA VAL A 59 -0.60 1.58 -9.09
C VAL A 59 0.73 2.34 -9.05
N LEU A 60 1.05 3.02 -7.95
CA LEU A 60 2.31 3.76 -7.81
C LEU A 60 3.55 2.87 -8.00
N SER A 61 3.51 1.63 -7.49
CA SER A 61 4.61 0.68 -7.66
C SER A 61 4.69 0.08 -9.07
N ALA A 62 3.55 -0.09 -9.75
CA ALA A 62 3.47 -0.67 -11.08
C ALA A 62 3.85 0.36 -12.17
N GLU A 63 3.40 1.60 -12.05
CA GLU A 63 3.75 2.71 -12.95
C GLU A 63 5.28 2.86 -13.05
N ARG A 64 5.98 2.84 -11.91
CA ARG A 64 7.43 2.94 -11.85
C ARG A 64 8.16 1.79 -12.58
N LYS A 65 7.49 0.66 -12.81
CA LYS A 65 8.06 -0.53 -13.47
C LYS A 65 7.70 -0.63 -14.95
N VAL A 66 6.52 -0.17 -15.37
CA VAL A 66 6.02 -0.33 -16.75
C VAL A 66 6.30 0.91 -17.60
N THR A 67 6.20 2.11 -17.02
CA THR A 67 6.44 3.39 -17.70
C THR A 67 7.20 4.32 -16.75
N PRO A 68 8.53 4.16 -16.62
CA PRO A 68 9.33 5.01 -15.76
C PRO A 68 9.26 6.46 -16.26
N LEU A 69 8.66 7.35 -15.48
CA LEU A 69 8.67 8.81 -15.73
C LEU A 69 9.91 9.51 -15.14
N SER A 70 10.66 8.80 -14.29
CA SER A 70 11.97 9.21 -13.77
C SER A 70 13.05 8.29 -14.29
N ASP A 71 14.28 8.81 -14.41
CA ASP A 71 15.43 8.02 -14.84
C ASP A 71 15.69 6.87 -13.85
N PRO A 72 15.60 5.60 -14.27
CA PRO A 72 15.83 4.46 -13.39
C PRO A 72 17.29 4.33 -12.90
N ARG A 73 18.24 5.06 -13.51
CA ARG A 73 19.64 5.11 -13.08
C ARG A 73 19.94 6.26 -12.12
N ASP A 74 19.01 7.21 -11.97
CA ASP A 74 19.16 8.35 -11.07
C ASP A 74 18.49 8.07 -9.72
N SER A 75 19.31 7.97 -8.67
CA SER A 75 18.82 7.79 -7.30
C SER A 75 18.14 9.05 -6.75
N ALA A 76 18.32 10.21 -7.40
CA ALA A 76 17.65 11.46 -7.05
C ALA A 76 16.25 11.61 -7.68
N GLY A 77 15.81 10.67 -8.54
CA GLY A 77 14.46 10.65 -9.08
C GLY A 77 14.13 11.79 -10.05
N ARG A 78 15.14 12.40 -10.70
CA ARG A 78 14.91 13.47 -11.66
C ARG A 78 14.00 13.00 -12.80
N ALA A 79 13.13 13.90 -13.23
CA ALA A 79 12.23 13.66 -14.36
C ALA A 79 13.05 13.47 -15.64
N LEU A 80 12.63 12.53 -16.49
CA LEU A 80 13.23 12.33 -17.81
C LEU A 80 12.87 13.52 -18.70
N VAL A 81 13.86 14.33 -19.07
CA VAL A 81 13.70 15.36 -20.10
C VAL A 81 13.96 14.76 -21.48
N PRO A 82 13.29 15.25 -22.54
CA PRO A 82 13.58 14.84 -23.91
C PRO A 82 15.07 15.03 -24.20
N SER A 83 15.72 14.02 -24.77
CA SER A 83 17.08 14.21 -25.29
C SER A 83 17.00 15.20 -26.45
N GLU A 84 17.71 16.33 -26.34
CA GLU A 84 17.97 17.17 -27.50
C GLU A 84 18.62 16.27 -28.55
N ARG A 85 17.92 16.07 -29.66
CA ARG A 85 18.42 15.29 -30.77
C ARG A 85 19.49 16.17 -31.42
N GLU A 86 20.76 15.92 -31.10
CA GLU A 86 21.92 16.46 -31.80
C GLU A 86 21.84 16.03 -33.28
N GLY A 87 21.13 16.81 -34.10
CA GLY A 87 20.79 16.40 -35.47
C GLY A 87 20.03 17.41 -36.32
N ASP A 88 19.85 18.65 -35.86
CA ASP A 88 19.28 19.77 -36.65
C ASP A 88 20.36 20.78 -37.08
N THR A 89 21.49 20.27 -37.58
CA THR A 89 22.43 21.06 -38.40
C THR A 89 22.86 20.24 -39.61
N TRP A 90 22.07 20.28 -40.68
CA TRP A 90 22.51 19.98 -42.04
C TRP A 90 22.37 21.23 -42.89
#